data_AF-A0ABC8VFG4-F1
#
_entry.id   AF-A0ABC8VFG4-F1
#
_cell.length_a   1.000
_cell.length_b   1.000
_cell.length_c   1.000
_cell.angle_alpha   90.00
_cell.angle_beta   90.00
_cell.angle_gamma   90.00
#
_symmetry.space_group_name_H-M   'P 1'
#
loop_
_entity.id
_entity.type
_entity.pdbx_description
1 polymer ?
#
loop_
_entity_poly.entity_id
_entity_poly.type
_entity_poly.pdbx_seq_one_letter_code
_entity_poly.pdbx_strand_id
1 'polypeptide(L)'
;MDAAGGEQLSLAAVRDALVRLEDSVVFALLERARHPRNAPAYAPAAAGEGHSLVEFFVREAEALNAKAGHYQKPEDVPFFPQDLPSPLFPTKSSPKVLHPLASLVTINDAIWKMYFNELLPLFTVDGDDGSYAEIVALDFACLQVLSRRIHIGKYVAEVKFKDAPQDYSPLIQAKQFSDGPADIQGR
;
A
#
# COMPACT_ATOMS: atom_id res chain seq x y z
N MET A 1 8.64 -13.36 -4.56
CA MET A 1 7.63 -14.15 -5.29
C MET A 1 8.03 -14.09 -6.75
N ASP A 2 8.90 -15.03 -7.12
CA ASP A 2 9.53 -15.09 -8.42
C ASP A 2 8.60 -15.70 -9.46
N ALA A 3 8.76 -15.24 -10.69
CA ALA A 3 8.00 -15.69 -11.85
C ALA A 3 8.64 -16.93 -12.48
N ALA A 4 8.52 -18.09 -11.85
CA ALA A 4 8.72 -19.39 -12.48
C ALA A 4 8.14 -20.52 -11.60
N GLY A 5 7.11 -21.19 -12.11
CA GLY A 5 6.41 -22.28 -11.42
C GLY A 5 5.08 -21.80 -10.85
N GLY A 6 4.00 -22.52 -11.15
CA GLY A 6 2.69 -22.27 -10.57
C GLY A 6 2.71 -22.52 -9.07
N GLU A 7 3.23 -21.57 -8.29
CA GLU A 7 3.02 -21.55 -6.85
C GLU A 7 1.55 -21.22 -6.61
N GLN A 8 0.82 -22.27 -6.25
CA GLN A 8 -0.48 -22.17 -5.64
C GLN A 8 -0.38 -21.19 -4.46
N LEU A 9 -1.15 -20.11 -4.51
CA LEU A 9 -1.18 -19.11 -3.44
C LEU A 9 -1.39 -19.81 -2.10
N SER A 10 -0.36 -19.82 -1.27
CA SER A 10 -0.35 -20.55 0.00
C SER A 10 -0.31 -19.60 1.19
N LEU A 11 -0.87 -20.03 2.33
CA LEU A 11 -0.79 -19.26 3.58
C LEU A 11 0.67 -18.98 3.98
N ALA A 12 1.56 -19.95 3.76
CA ALA A 12 2.98 -19.81 4.05
C ALA A 12 3.63 -18.69 3.23
N ALA A 13 3.41 -18.68 1.90
CA ALA A 13 3.98 -17.65 1.03
C ALA A 13 3.42 -16.24 1.35
N VAL A 14 2.13 -16.15 1.68
CA VAL A 14 1.53 -14.88 2.12
C VAL A 14 2.11 -14.45 3.48
N ARG A 15 2.29 -15.37 4.43
CA ARG A 15 2.91 -15.09 5.72
C ARG A 15 4.34 -14.58 5.56
N ASP A 16 5.16 -15.21 4.74
CA ASP A 16 6.54 -14.78 4.51
C ASP A 16 6.60 -13.40 3.85
N ALA A 17 5.68 -13.09 2.93
CA ALA A 17 5.57 -11.76 2.36
C ALA A 17 5.17 -10.70 3.40
N LEU A 18 4.25 -11.03 4.32
CA LEU A 18 3.82 -10.14 5.39
C LEU A 18 4.95 -9.85 6.39
N VAL A 19 5.72 -10.87 6.79
CA VAL A 19 6.89 -10.70 7.68
C VAL A 19 7.92 -9.77 7.06
N ARG A 20 8.29 -9.99 5.79
CA ARG A 20 9.23 -9.10 5.10
C ARG A 20 8.74 -7.66 4.96
N LEU A 21 7.44 -7.47 4.75
CA LEU A 21 6.86 -6.12 4.66
C LEU A 21 6.77 -5.45 6.04
N GLU A 22 6.63 -6.21 7.11
CA GLU A 22 6.73 -5.68 8.48
C GLU A 22 8.11 -5.04 8.70
N ASP A 23 9.19 -5.75 8.39
CA ASP A 23 10.56 -5.21 8.48
C ASP A 23 10.73 -3.95 7.62
N SER A 24 10.13 -3.95 6.43
CA SER A 24 10.20 -2.81 5.50
C SER A 24 9.43 -1.59 6.02
N VAL A 25 8.27 -1.80 6.64
CA VAL A 25 7.48 -0.73 7.29
C VAL A 25 8.25 -0.17 8.48
N VAL A 26 8.79 -1.02 9.35
CA VAL A 26 9.57 -0.58 10.51
C VAL A 26 10.77 0.25 10.07
N PHE A 27 11.52 -0.21 9.07
CA PHE A 27 12.70 0.52 8.58
C PHE A 27 12.33 1.87 7.94
N ALA A 28 11.29 1.92 7.11
CA ALA A 28 10.86 3.17 6.49
C ALA A 28 10.42 4.21 7.54
N LEU A 29 9.65 3.79 8.55
CA LEU A 29 9.22 4.66 9.64
C LEU A 29 10.40 5.12 10.50
N LEU A 30 11.37 4.24 10.78
CA LEU A 30 12.57 4.59 11.53
C LEU A 30 13.37 5.68 10.82
N GLU A 31 13.58 5.54 9.51
CA GLU A 31 14.31 6.54 8.74
C GLU A 31 13.55 7.87 8.68
N ARG A 32 12.21 7.85 8.52
CA ARG A 32 11.41 9.09 8.56
C ARG A 32 11.43 9.76 9.94
N ALA A 33 11.52 9.00 11.03
CA ALA A 33 11.56 9.52 12.40
C ALA A 33 12.81 10.34 12.72
N ARG A 34 13.87 10.22 11.89
CA ARG A 34 15.13 10.97 12.06
C ARG A 34 15.00 12.45 11.74
N HIS A 35 13.91 12.84 11.08
CA HIS A 35 13.63 14.19 10.65
C HIS A 35 12.42 14.79 11.39
N PRO A 36 12.39 16.10 11.60
CA PRO A 36 11.20 16.77 12.12
C PRO A 36 10.03 16.67 11.13
N ARG A 37 8.87 17.13 11.58
CA ARG A 37 7.63 17.03 10.80
C ARG A 37 7.69 17.81 9.49
N ASN A 38 8.39 18.95 9.43
CA ASN A 38 8.49 19.80 8.24
C ASN A 38 7.11 20.12 7.64
N ALA A 39 6.19 20.59 8.49
CA ALA A 39 4.79 20.85 8.15
C ALA A 39 4.56 21.66 6.85
N PRO A 40 5.42 22.63 6.47
CA PRO A 40 5.27 23.32 5.19
C PRO A 40 5.27 22.42 3.95
N ALA A 41 5.90 21.23 4.01
CA ALA A 41 5.87 20.26 2.91
C ALA A 41 4.46 19.74 2.57
N TYR A 42 3.55 19.81 3.55
CA TYR A 42 2.19 19.28 3.46
C TYR A 42 1.14 20.39 3.29
N ALA A 43 1.56 21.65 3.36
CA ALA A 43 0.67 22.79 3.21
C ALA A 43 0.16 22.89 1.76
N PRO A 44 -1.14 23.18 1.54
CA PRO A 44 -1.67 23.48 0.22
C PRO A 44 -0.90 24.64 -0.42
N ALA A 45 -0.61 24.54 -1.72
CA ALA A 45 0.12 25.54 -2.51
C ALA A 45 1.63 25.70 -2.23
N ALA A 46 2.28 24.76 -1.53
CA ALA A 46 3.74 24.76 -1.36
C ALA A 46 4.53 24.51 -2.68
N ALA A 47 3.93 23.84 -3.67
CA ALA A 47 4.59 23.46 -4.93
C ALA A 47 4.10 24.22 -6.18
N GLY A 48 3.16 25.16 -6.04
CA GLY A 48 2.42 25.71 -7.18
C GLY A 48 1.27 24.79 -7.63
N GLU A 49 0.35 25.31 -8.46
CA GLU A 49 -0.83 24.59 -8.97
C GLU A 49 -1.84 24.08 -7.90
N GLY A 50 -1.70 24.54 -6.65
CA GLY A 50 -2.60 24.17 -5.55
C GLY A 50 -2.23 22.87 -4.84
N HIS A 51 -1.13 22.21 -5.23
CA HIS A 51 -0.64 20.98 -4.60
C HIS A 51 0.38 21.27 -3.48
N SER A 52 0.41 20.37 -2.49
CA SER A 52 1.52 20.33 -1.51
C SER A 52 2.78 19.74 -2.16
N LEU A 53 3.95 19.94 -1.53
CA LEU A 53 5.19 19.37 -2.05
C LEU A 53 5.16 17.84 -2.09
N VAL A 54 4.56 17.22 -1.06
CA VAL A 54 4.43 15.76 -1.03
C VAL A 54 3.48 15.25 -2.12
N GLU A 55 2.37 15.93 -2.39
CA GLU A 55 1.48 15.55 -3.50
C GLU A 55 2.18 15.62 -4.84
N PHE A 56 2.90 16.72 -5.10
CA PHE A 56 3.71 16.88 -6.32
C PHE A 56 4.73 15.75 -6.46
N PHE A 57 5.53 15.50 -5.41
CA PHE A 57 6.56 14.48 -5.43
C PHE A 57 5.97 13.08 -5.70
N VAL A 58 4.90 12.72 -4.98
CA VAL A 58 4.28 11.40 -5.15
C VAL A 58 3.74 11.24 -6.56
N ARG A 59 3.05 12.23 -7.13
CA ARG A 59 2.55 12.18 -8.52
C ARG A 59 3.65 11.93 -9.54
N GLU A 60 4.75 12.68 -9.45
CA GLU A 60 5.91 12.51 -10.34
C GLU A 60 6.59 11.15 -10.17
N ALA A 61 6.76 10.70 -8.92
CA ALA A 61 7.35 9.40 -8.61
C ALA A 61 6.47 8.24 -9.12
N GLU A 62 5.15 8.34 -8.95
CA GLU A 62 4.21 7.35 -9.47
C GLU A 62 4.18 7.35 -11.00
N ALA A 63 4.23 8.52 -11.64
CA ALA A 63 4.32 8.60 -13.10
C ALA A 63 5.60 7.92 -13.63
N LEU A 64 6.73 8.10 -12.94
CA LEU A 64 7.98 7.41 -13.25
C LEU A 64 7.85 5.89 -13.06
N ASN A 65 7.30 5.45 -11.94
CA ASN A 65 7.07 4.03 -11.65
C ASN A 65 6.12 3.38 -12.66
N ALA A 66 5.08 4.09 -13.11
CA ALA A 66 4.16 3.62 -14.13
C ALA A 66 4.85 3.43 -15.49
N LYS A 67 5.69 4.39 -15.92
CA LYS A 67 6.53 4.26 -17.12
C LYS A 67 7.45 3.04 -17.04
N ALA A 68 7.98 2.74 -15.85
CA ALA A 68 8.80 1.56 -15.58
C ALA A 68 7.99 0.26 -15.47
N GLY A 69 6.66 0.31 -15.54
CA GLY A 69 5.79 -0.87 -15.46
C GLY A 69 5.60 -1.41 -14.05
N HIS A 70 5.57 -0.56 -13.02
CA HIS A 70 5.43 -0.97 -11.63
C HIS A 70 4.03 -1.49 -11.27
N TYR A 71 2.97 -0.79 -11.68
CA TYR A 71 1.57 -1.06 -11.28
C TYR A 71 0.92 -2.20 -12.06
N GLN A 72 1.53 -3.39 -12.02
CA GLN A 72 1.07 -4.58 -12.76
C GLN A 72 0.48 -5.65 -11.86
N LYS A 73 0.75 -5.58 -10.55
CA LYS A 73 0.25 -6.54 -9.56
C LYS A 73 -0.89 -5.92 -8.76
N PRO A 74 -1.88 -6.73 -8.32
CA PRO A 74 -3.01 -6.25 -7.53
C PRO A 74 -2.66 -5.56 -6.19
N GLU A 75 -1.49 -5.83 -5.63
CA GLU A 75 -0.96 -5.19 -4.41
C GLU A 75 -0.21 -3.88 -4.67
N ASP A 76 0.21 -3.63 -5.92
CA ASP A 76 0.91 -2.40 -6.30
C ASP A 76 -0.16 -1.36 -6.70
N VAL A 77 -0.71 -0.68 -5.69
CA VAL A 77 -1.84 0.25 -5.86
C VAL A 77 -1.33 1.70 -5.81
N PRO A 78 -1.55 2.53 -6.85
CA PRO A 78 -1.12 3.92 -6.87
C PRO A 78 -1.99 4.82 -6.00
N PHE A 79 -1.42 5.91 -5.47
CA PHE A 79 -2.16 6.95 -4.75
C PHE A 79 -2.89 7.91 -5.71
N PHE A 80 -2.33 8.17 -6.89
CA PHE A 80 -2.92 9.06 -7.92
C PHE A 80 -3.13 8.32 -9.24
N PRO A 81 -4.14 7.42 -9.34
CA PRO A 81 -4.35 6.58 -10.51
C PRO A 81 -4.76 7.34 -11.78
N GLN A 82 -5.31 8.55 -11.65
CA GLN A 82 -5.87 9.32 -12.78
C GLN A 82 -4.78 9.85 -13.72
N ASP A 83 -3.55 9.98 -13.22
CA ASP A 83 -2.46 10.69 -13.90
C ASP A 83 -1.36 9.72 -14.37
N LEU A 84 -1.62 8.41 -14.35
CA LEU A 84 -0.59 7.42 -14.66
C LEU A 84 -0.38 7.23 -16.17
N PRO A 85 0.86 7.41 -16.67
CA PRO A 85 1.22 7.11 -18.04
C PRO A 85 1.28 5.59 -18.31
N SER A 86 1.14 5.21 -19.57
CA SER A 86 1.37 3.83 -20.01
C SER A 86 2.84 3.39 -19.83
N PRO A 87 3.10 2.11 -19.51
CA PRO A 87 4.47 1.57 -19.45
C PRO A 87 5.22 1.74 -20.77
N LEU A 88 6.53 2.06 -20.69
CA LEU A 88 7.39 2.22 -21.87
C LEU A 88 7.74 0.90 -22.55
N PHE A 89 7.70 -0.21 -21.80
CA PHE A 89 8.00 -1.54 -22.27
C PHE A 89 6.83 -2.48 -22.01
N PRO A 90 6.65 -3.54 -22.83
CA PRO A 90 5.63 -4.55 -22.58
C PRO A 90 5.75 -5.16 -21.19
N THR A 91 4.64 -5.18 -20.44
CA THR A 91 4.59 -5.77 -19.11
C THR A 91 4.05 -7.20 -19.18
N LYS A 92 4.50 -8.05 -18.25
CA LYS A 92 3.95 -9.41 -18.12
C LYS A 92 2.67 -9.33 -17.29
N SER A 93 1.62 -9.99 -17.78
CA SER A 93 0.36 -10.11 -17.04
C SER A 93 0.60 -10.91 -15.75
N SER A 94 0.13 -10.37 -14.62
CA SER A 94 0.18 -11.08 -13.34
C SER A 94 -0.72 -12.32 -13.39
N PRO A 95 -0.32 -13.44 -12.74
CA PRO A 95 -1.17 -14.62 -12.66
C PRO A 95 -2.53 -14.26 -12.04
N LYS A 96 -3.62 -14.80 -12.60
CA LYS A 96 -4.99 -14.56 -12.11
C LYS A 96 -5.24 -15.35 -10.82
N VAL A 97 -4.65 -14.89 -9.73
CA VAL A 97 -4.76 -15.52 -8.41
C VAL A 97 -5.98 -15.04 -7.64
N LEU A 98 -6.24 -13.74 -7.69
CA LEU A 98 -7.33 -13.06 -6.99
C LEU A 98 -8.59 -13.03 -7.85
N HIS A 99 -9.74 -12.91 -7.19
CA HIS A 99 -10.99 -12.58 -7.86
C HIS A 99 -10.86 -11.31 -8.74
N PRO A 100 -11.46 -11.25 -9.96
CA PRO A 100 -11.30 -10.12 -10.88
C PRO A 100 -11.62 -8.74 -10.29
N LEU A 101 -12.58 -8.67 -9.36
CA LEU A 101 -12.95 -7.41 -8.69
C LEU A 101 -11.92 -6.92 -7.67
N ALA A 102 -10.88 -7.71 -7.34
CA ALA A 102 -9.83 -7.32 -6.41
C ALA A 102 -9.01 -6.11 -6.90
N SER A 103 -8.99 -5.85 -8.21
CA SER A 103 -8.36 -4.65 -8.80
C SER A 103 -9.11 -3.36 -8.47
N LEU A 104 -10.42 -3.44 -8.17
CA LEU A 104 -11.25 -2.27 -7.81
C LEU A 104 -11.11 -1.89 -6.34
N VAL A 105 -10.58 -2.77 -5.51
CA VAL A 105 -10.38 -2.52 -4.08
C VAL A 105 -9.13 -1.68 -3.89
N THR A 106 -9.32 -0.37 -3.67
CA THR A 106 -8.27 0.58 -3.27
C THR A 106 -8.71 1.32 -2.02
N ILE A 107 -7.79 1.46 -1.07
CA ILE A 107 -8.00 2.26 0.15
C ILE A 107 -6.85 3.26 0.37
N ASN A 108 -6.13 3.62 -0.70
CA ASN A 108 -5.00 4.56 -0.60
C ASN A 108 -5.42 5.93 -0.09
N ASP A 109 -6.64 6.39 -0.37
CA ASP A 109 -7.16 7.64 0.22
C ASP A 109 -7.25 7.58 1.75
N ALA A 110 -7.62 6.42 2.31
CA ALA A 110 -7.66 6.22 3.75
C ALA A 110 -6.25 6.07 4.33
N ILE A 111 -5.35 5.37 3.62
CA ILE A 111 -3.94 5.21 4.03
C ILE A 111 -3.24 6.56 4.04
N TRP A 112 -3.46 7.39 3.02
CA TRP A 112 -2.93 8.75 2.93
C TRP A 112 -3.35 9.60 4.13
N LYS A 113 -4.66 9.63 4.41
CA LYS A 113 -5.22 10.37 5.55
C LYS A 113 -4.67 9.85 6.88
N MET A 114 -4.68 8.53 7.09
CA MET A 114 -4.13 7.91 8.30
C MET A 114 -2.65 8.25 8.46
N TYR A 115 -1.86 8.18 7.39
CA TYR A 115 -0.43 8.45 7.44
C TYR A 115 -0.16 9.89 7.88
N PHE A 116 -0.70 10.89 7.19
CA PHE A 116 -0.38 12.30 7.47
C PHE A 116 -1.11 12.86 8.70
N ASN A 117 -2.35 12.45 8.96
CA ASN A 117 -3.16 13.04 10.02
C ASN A 117 -3.01 12.33 11.37
N GLU A 118 -2.67 11.04 11.35
CA GLU A 118 -2.64 10.22 12.57
C GLU A 118 -1.25 9.66 12.84
N LEU A 119 -0.63 8.97 11.88
CA LEU A 119 0.62 8.24 12.14
C LEU A 119 1.83 9.16 12.24
N LEU A 120 2.05 10.02 11.23
CA LEU A 120 3.21 10.90 11.14
C LEU A 120 3.39 11.77 12.40
N PRO A 121 2.34 12.39 12.98
CA PRO A 121 2.48 13.16 14.22
C PRO A 121 2.91 12.35 15.45
N LEU A 122 2.67 11.03 15.48
CA LEU A 122 2.96 10.19 16.64
C LEU A 122 4.45 9.84 16.78
N PHE A 123 5.20 9.85 15.68
CA PHE A 123 6.62 9.45 15.69
C PHE A 123 7.58 10.54 15.21
N THR A 124 7.07 11.72 14.81
CA THR A 124 7.89 12.89 14.46
C THR A 124 7.68 14.04 15.42
N VAL A 125 8.77 14.73 15.77
CA VAL A 125 8.72 15.96 16.55
C VAL A 125 8.30 17.13 15.67
N ASP A 126 7.64 18.12 16.26
CA ASP A 126 7.40 19.40 15.61
C ASP A 126 8.73 20.13 15.36
N GLY A 127 8.87 20.68 14.15
CA GLY A 127 10.07 21.38 13.74
C GLY A 127 10.17 21.52 12.24
N ASP A 128 11.17 22.27 11.81
CA ASP A 128 11.53 22.46 10.42
C ASP A 128 13.06 22.50 10.29
N ASP A 129 13.64 21.51 9.63
CA ASP A 129 15.08 21.45 9.33
C ASP A 129 15.42 21.84 7.89
N GLY A 130 14.41 22.19 7.07
CA GLY A 130 14.57 22.54 5.65
C GLY A 130 14.84 21.35 4.72
N SER A 131 14.93 20.12 5.23
CA SER A 131 15.23 18.90 4.45
C SER A 131 14.02 18.37 3.66
N TYR A 132 13.31 19.26 2.96
CA TYR A 132 12.04 18.95 2.31
C TYR A 132 12.13 17.87 1.23
N ALA A 133 13.19 17.84 0.44
CA ALA A 133 13.34 16.83 -0.61
C ALA A 133 13.55 15.41 -0.03
N GLU A 134 14.30 15.32 1.07
CA GLU A 134 14.56 14.06 1.77
C GLU A 134 13.30 13.54 2.45
N ILE A 135 12.58 14.41 3.18
CA ILE A 135 11.39 13.97 3.91
C ILE A 135 10.26 13.52 2.98
N VAL A 136 9.99 14.17 1.85
CA VAL A 136 8.94 13.71 0.92
C VAL A 136 9.32 12.39 0.22
N ALA A 137 10.61 12.13 0.02
CA ALA A 137 11.08 10.84 -0.49
C ALA A 137 10.91 9.73 0.56
N LEU A 138 11.20 10.02 1.84
CA LEU A 138 10.97 9.10 2.95
C LEU A 138 9.46 8.87 3.20
N ASP A 139 8.64 9.91 3.08
CA ASP A 139 7.17 9.82 3.17
C ASP A 139 6.64 8.92 2.05
N PHE A 140 7.10 9.12 0.81
CA PHE A 140 6.74 8.25 -0.31
C PHE A 140 7.15 6.79 -0.06
N ALA A 141 8.35 6.55 0.46
CA ALA A 141 8.79 5.20 0.83
C ALA A 141 7.86 4.56 1.87
N CYS A 142 7.48 5.30 2.92
CA CYS A 142 6.52 4.87 3.93
C CYS A 142 5.16 4.52 3.32
N LEU A 143 4.62 5.42 2.49
CA LEU A 143 3.33 5.26 1.82
C LEU A 143 3.31 4.02 0.92
N GLN A 144 4.38 3.76 0.15
CA GLN A 144 4.50 2.59 -0.71
C GLN A 144 4.49 1.28 0.09
N VAL A 145 5.30 1.19 1.17
CA VAL A 145 5.35 -0.03 1.99
C VAL A 145 4.07 -0.27 2.79
N LEU A 146 3.45 0.80 3.31
CA LEU A 146 2.16 0.73 4.00
C LEU A 146 1.05 0.29 3.05
N SER A 147 0.94 0.93 1.88
CA SER A 147 -0.06 0.57 0.87
C SER A 147 0.07 -0.90 0.48
N ARG A 148 1.28 -1.35 0.18
CA ARG A 148 1.51 -2.75 -0.18
C ARG A 148 1.17 -3.70 0.97
N ARG A 149 1.63 -3.42 2.20
CA ARG A 149 1.37 -4.26 3.39
C ARG A 149 -0.11 -4.41 3.69
N ILE A 150 -0.88 -3.35 3.47
CA ILE A 150 -2.33 -3.34 3.68
C ILE A 150 -3.05 -4.06 2.53
N HIS A 151 -2.70 -3.76 1.28
CA HIS A 151 -3.34 -4.39 0.10
C HIS A 151 -2.99 -5.87 -0.07
N ILE A 152 -1.91 -6.40 0.55
CA ILE A 152 -1.70 -7.85 0.66
C ILE A 152 -2.85 -8.55 1.41
N GLY A 153 -3.67 -7.82 2.18
CA GLY A 153 -4.92 -8.33 2.74
C GLY A 153 -5.84 -8.99 1.72
N LYS A 154 -5.78 -8.60 0.43
CA LYS A 154 -6.50 -9.26 -0.68
C LYS A 154 -6.09 -10.74 -0.82
N TYR A 155 -4.79 -11.02 -0.74
CA TYR A 155 -4.27 -12.39 -0.81
C TYR A 155 -4.59 -13.17 0.45
N VAL A 156 -4.52 -12.54 1.63
CA VAL A 156 -4.94 -13.18 2.89
C VAL A 156 -6.40 -13.62 2.81
N ALA A 157 -7.28 -12.74 2.34
CA ALA A 157 -8.70 -13.04 2.18
C ALA A 157 -8.94 -14.17 1.15
N GLU A 158 -8.26 -14.13 0.01
CA GLU A 158 -8.37 -15.17 -1.03
C GLU A 158 -7.93 -16.54 -0.52
N VAL A 159 -6.80 -16.64 0.21
CA VAL A 159 -6.35 -17.92 0.75
C VAL A 159 -7.30 -18.44 1.82
N LYS A 160 -7.73 -17.59 2.76
CA LYS A 160 -8.69 -17.97 3.80
C LYS A 160 -10.01 -18.46 3.20
N PHE A 161 -10.52 -17.77 2.18
CA PHE A 161 -11.73 -18.18 1.49
C PHE A 161 -11.54 -19.52 0.77
N LYS A 162 -10.42 -19.75 0.10
CA LYS A 162 -10.12 -21.03 -0.58
C LYS A 162 -9.99 -22.21 0.38
N ASP A 163 -9.48 -21.96 1.59
CA ASP A 163 -9.27 -22.98 2.62
C ASP A 163 -10.60 -23.43 3.28
N ALA A 164 -11.50 -22.47 3.56
CA ALA A 164 -12.79 -22.76 4.19
C ALA A 164 -13.97 -22.02 3.55
N PRO A 165 -14.32 -22.27 2.27
CA PRO A 165 -15.37 -21.52 1.57
C PRO A 165 -16.73 -21.56 2.27
N GLN A 166 -17.05 -22.68 2.93
CA GLN A 166 -18.29 -22.90 3.66
C GLN A 166 -18.47 -21.97 4.87
N ASP A 167 -17.38 -21.49 5.47
CA ASP A 167 -17.43 -20.61 6.64
C ASP A 167 -17.70 -19.16 6.22
N TYR A 168 -17.21 -18.76 5.03
CA TYR A 168 -17.32 -17.40 4.52
C TYR A 168 -18.50 -17.19 3.58
N SER A 169 -18.91 -18.20 2.80
CA SER A 169 -19.96 -18.04 1.77
C SER A 169 -21.31 -17.57 2.34
N PRO A 170 -21.82 -18.10 3.47
CA PRO A 170 -23.06 -17.62 4.06
C PRO A 170 -22.94 -16.16 4.54
N LEU A 171 -21.80 -15.79 5.13
CA LEU A 171 -21.53 -14.43 5.62
C LEU A 171 -21.48 -13.42 4.48
N ILE A 172 -20.81 -13.77 3.37
CA ILE A 172 -20.75 -12.95 2.15
C ILE A 172 -22.14 -12.77 1.54
N GLN A 173 -22.94 -13.83 1.43
CA GLN A 173 -24.31 -13.77 0.90
C GLN A 173 -25.23 -12.92 1.77
N ALA A 174 -25.11 -13.03 3.09
CA ALA A 174 -25.86 -12.24 4.05
C ALA A 174 -25.35 -10.78 4.18
N LYS A 175 -24.24 -10.42 3.52
CA LYS A 175 -23.52 -9.15 3.71
C LYS A 175 -23.20 -8.85 5.19
N GLN A 176 -22.95 -9.91 5.97
CA GLN A 176 -22.57 -9.80 7.37
C GLN A 176 -21.05 -9.81 7.45
N PHE A 177 -20.48 -8.62 7.61
CA PHE A 177 -19.05 -8.43 7.85
C PHE A 177 -18.88 -8.08 9.32
N SER A 178 -18.82 -9.09 10.20
CA SER A 178 -18.39 -8.85 11.57
C SER A 178 -16.88 -8.56 11.58
N ASP A 179 -16.39 -7.79 12.57
CA ASP A 179 -14.99 -7.90 12.99
C ASP A 179 -14.69 -9.40 13.14
N GLY A 180 -13.61 -9.86 12.49
CA GLY A 180 -13.43 -11.25 12.11
C GLY A 180 -13.70 -12.25 13.25
N PRO A 181 -14.19 -13.46 12.95
CA PRO A 181 -14.49 -14.43 13.99
C PRO A 181 -13.18 -14.80 14.70
N ALA A 182 -13.04 -14.33 15.94
CA ALA A 182 -11.99 -14.72 16.88
C ALA A 182 -11.98 -16.23 17.20
N ASP A 183 -12.92 -16.99 16.64
CA ASP A 183 -13.25 -18.36 17.04
C ASP A 183 -12.91 -19.43 15.98
N ILE A 184 -12.35 -19.05 14.81
CA ILE A 184 -11.89 -20.03 13.79
C ILE A 184 -10.36 -20.26 13.90
N GLN A 185 -9.66 -19.52 14.74
CA GLN A 185 -8.21 -19.63 14.89
C GLN A 185 -7.74 -20.68 15.92
N GLY A 186 -8.68 -21.47 16.45
CA GLY A 186 -8.39 -22.47 17.47
C GLY A 186 -9.29 -23.69 17.40
N ARG A 187 -9.17 -24.49 16.34
CA ARG A 187 -9.41 -25.94 16.37
C ARG A 187 -8.48 -26.66 15.40
#